data_AF-A0A528H8C7-F1
#
_entry.id   AF-A0A528H8C7-F1
#
_cell.length_a   1.000
_cell.length_b   1.000
_cell.length_c   1.000
_cell.angle_alpha   90.00
_cell.angle_beta   90.00
_cell.angle_gamma   90.00
#
_symmetry.space_group_name_H-M   'P 1'
#
loop_
_entity.id
_entity.type
_entity.pdbx_description
1 polymer ?
#
loop_
_entity_poly.entity_id
_entity_poly.type
_entity_poly.pdbx_seq_one_letter_code
_entity_poly.pdbx_strand_id
1 'polypeptide(L)' 'MASTQWPYRLDDIVVWQDGTWATLGEVWAGDFGWMSDDYEIVRADDVERLKALNLADDLGLP' A
#
# COMPACT_ATOMS: atom_id res chain seq x y z
N MET A 1 24.29 -1.99 -10.77
CA MET A 1 22.86 -1.66 -10.89
C MET A 1 22.18 -2.57 -9.90
N ALA A 2 21.87 -2.06 -8.70
CA ALA A 2 21.28 -2.88 -7.66
C ALA A 2 19.89 -3.24 -8.16
N SER A 3 19.69 -4.51 -8.51
CA SER A 3 18.37 -5.10 -8.59
C SER A 3 17.80 -4.93 -7.18
N THR A 4 17.00 -3.89 -6.96
CA THR A 4 16.23 -3.75 -5.73
C THR A 4 15.38 -5.00 -5.71
N GLN A 5 15.82 -6.00 -4.95
CA GLN A 5 15.03 -7.15 -4.58
C GLN A 5 13.90 -6.54 -3.77
N TRP A 6 12.88 -6.05 -4.45
CA TRP A 6 11.73 -5.43 -3.83
C TRP A 6 11.12 -6.55 -2.98
N PRO A 7 11.17 -6.46 -1.63
CA PRO A 7 10.49 -7.42 -0.77
C PRO A 7 8.96 -7.29 -0.91
N TYR A 8 8.51 -6.29 -1.67
CA TYR A 8 7.14 -5.90 -1.82
C TYR A 8 6.49 -6.63 -3.00
N ARG A 9 5.28 -7.13 -2.77
CA ARG A 9 4.40 -7.74 -3.76
C ARG A 9 3.51 -6.65 -4.36
N LEU A 10 3.07 -6.87 -5.60
CA LEU A 10 2.09 -6.01 -6.26
C LEU A 10 0.77 -5.95 -5.46
N ASP A 11 0.49 -7.00 -4.68
CA ASP A 11 -0.64 -7.10 -3.76
C ASP A 11 -0.42 -6.38 -2.42
N ASP A 12 0.76 -5.82 -2.14
CA ASP A 12 0.95 -4.99 -0.95
C ASP A 12 0.16 -3.69 -1.09
N ILE A 13 -0.34 -3.20 0.03
CA ILE A 13 -1.19 -2.01 0.12
C ILE A 13 -0.31 -0.81 0.40
N VAL A 14 -0.43 0.21 -0.44
CA VAL A 14 0.18 1.52 -0.26
C VAL A 14 -0.82 2.41 0.45
N VAL A 15 -0.39 3.07 1.53
CA VAL A 15 -1.23 3.94 2.34
C VAL A 15 -0.56 5.29 2.49
N TRP A 16 -1.29 6.35 2.16
CA TRP A 16 -0.86 7.73 2.36
C TRP A 16 -1.31 8.27 3.72
N GLN A 17 -0.64 9.33 4.18
CA GLN A 17 -0.96 9.98 5.46
C GLN A 17 -2.38 10.54 5.54
N ASP A 18 -3.03 10.78 4.40
CA ASP A 18 -4.42 11.23 4.32
C ASP A 18 -5.43 10.09 4.59
N GLY A 19 -4.96 8.83 4.68
CA GLY A 19 -5.80 7.64 4.79
C GLY A 19 -6.26 7.08 3.44
N THR A 20 -5.88 7.73 2.33
CA THR A 20 -6.00 7.15 0.99
C THR A 20 -5.11 5.91 0.91
N TRP A 21 -5.61 4.86 0.25
CA TRP A 21 -4.83 3.65 0.00
C TRP A 21 -4.99 3.19 -1.46
N ALA A 22 -4.02 2.41 -1.94
CA ALA A 22 -4.01 1.80 -3.26
C ALA A 22 -3.19 0.51 -3.23
N THR A 23 -3.28 -0.34 -4.26
CA THR A 23 -2.35 -1.45 -4.39
C THR A 23 -1.01 -0.98 -4.95
N LEU A 24 0.10 -1.59 -4.52
CA LEU A 24 1.42 -1.28 -5.06
C LEU A 24 1.47 -1.49 -6.58
N GLY A 25 0.69 -2.46 -7.09
CA GLY A 25 0.50 -2.66 -8.52
C GLY A 25 -0.07 -1.45 -9.26
N GLU A 26 -1.07 -0.77 -8.70
CA GLU A 26 -1.64 0.46 -9.28
C GLU A 26 -0.65 1.62 -9.22
N VAL A 27 0.09 1.74 -8.11
CA VAL A 27 1.13 2.77 -7.97
C VAL A 27 2.24 2.58 -9.00
N TRP A 28 2.69 1.34 -9.19
CA TRP A 28 3.73 1.02 -10.18
C TRP A 28 3.23 1.04 -11.62
N ALA A 29 1.94 0.79 -11.85
CA ALA A 29 1.32 1.01 -13.15
C ALA A 29 1.34 2.50 -13.56
N GLY A 30 1.67 3.40 -12.62
CA GLY A 30 1.73 4.85 -12.84
C GLY A 30 0.37 5.52 -12.65
N ASP A 31 -0.64 4.80 -12.16
CA ASP A 31 -1.98 5.34 -11.92
C ASP A 31 -1.95 6.41 -10.81
N PHE A 32 -1.01 6.26 -9.87
CA PHE A 32 -0.72 7.20 -8.77
C PHE A 32 0.53 8.05 -8.99
N GLY A 33 1.03 8.18 -10.21
CA GLY A 33 2.24 8.98 -10.50
C GLY A 33 2.09 10.50 -10.23
N TRP A 34 0.87 10.97 -9.95
CA TRP A 34 0.55 12.33 -9.52
C TRP A 34 0.53 12.50 -8.00
N MET A 35 0.60 11.39 -7.26
CA MET A 35 0.55 11.36 -5.80
C MET A 35 1.96 11.35 -5.22
N SER A 36 2.12 11.81 -3.98
CA SER A 36 3.42 11.91 -3.33
C SER A 36 4.03 10.51 -3.13
N ASP A 37 5.34 10.36 -3.34
CA ASP A 37 6.06 9.12 -3.02
C ASP A 37 6.18 8.83 -1.51
N ASP A 38 5.69 9.75 -0.66
CA ASP A 38 5.62 9.57 0.79
C ASP A 38 4.38 8.74 1.16
N TYR A 39 4.56 7.42 1.11
CA TYR A 39 3.55 6.45 1.48
C TYR A 39 4.16 5.29 2.29
N GLU A 40 3.33 4.68 3.12
CA GLU A 40 3.67 3.45 3.82
C GLU A 40 3.21 2.24 3.01
N ILE A 41 4.11 1.28 2.78
CA ILE A 41 3.75 0.00 2.16
C ILE A 41 3.47 -1.00 3.27
N VAL A 42 2.23 -1.46 3.33
CA VAL A 42 1.68 -2.43 4.28
C VAL A 42 1.39 -3.74 3.57
N ARG A 43 1.74 -4.86 4.18
CA ARG A 43 1.37 -6.18 3.64
C ARG A 43 -0.14 -6.37 3.72
N ALA A 44 -0.77 -6.92 2.68
CA ALA A 44 -2.20 -7.25 2.71
C ALA A 44 -2.57 -8.27 3.80
N ASP A 45 -1.60 -9.07 4.27
CA ASP A 45 -1.77 -10.03 5.38
C ASP A 45 -1.69 -9.36 6.77
N ASP A 46 -1.21 -8.11 6.85
CA ASP A 46 -0.98 -7.38 8.10
C ASP A 46 -2.27 -6.70 8.58
N VAL A 47 -3.25 -7.51 8.97
CA VAL A 47 -4.57 -7.04 9.41
C VAL A 47 -4.46 -6.07 10.59
N GLU A 48 -3.49 -6.24 11.49
CA GLU A 48 -3.25 -5.32 12.62
C GLU A 48 -2.86 -3.92 12.14
N ARG A 49 -1.97 -3.83 11.14
CA ARG A 49 -1.53 -2.56 10.55
C ARG A 49 -2.67 -1.91 9.77
N LEU A 50 -3.39 -2.69 8.96
CA LEU A 50 -4.56 -2.22 8.20
C LEU A 50 -5.66 -1.71 9.13
N LYS A 51 -5.87 -2.36 10.28
CA LYS A 51 -6.81 -1.90 11.31
C LYS A 51 -6.33 -0.61 11.99
N ALA A 52 -5.04 -0.49 12.28
CA ALA A 52 -4.47 0.74 12.84
C ALA A 52 -4.60 1.94 11.89
N LEU A 53 -4.59 1.69 10.58
CA LEU A 53 -4.80 2.68 9.52
C LEU A 53 -6.28 2.91 9.18
N ASN A 54 -7.20 2.25 9.91
CA ASN A 54 -8.64 2.30 9.65
C ASN A 54 -9.05 1.79 8.26
N LEU A 55 -8.20 0.96 7.64
CA LEU A 55 -8.40 0.32 6.34
C LEU A 55 -9.05 -1.05 6.46
N ALA A 56 -9.05 -1.67 7.64
CA ALA A 56 -9.67 -2.97 7.84
C ALA A 56 -11.16 -2.96 7.47
N ASP A 57 -11.88 -1.86 7.75
CA ASP A 57 -13.29 -1.70 7.39
C ASP A 57 -13.47 -1.56 5.86
N ASP A 58 -12.62 -0.74 5.22
CA ASP A 58 -12.67 -0.48 3.78
C ASP A 58 -12.29 -1.72 2.95
N LEU A 59 -11.33 -2.51 3.42
CA LEU A 59 -10.90 -3.77 2.83
C LEU A 59 -11.83 -4.95 3.18
N GLY A 60 -12.83 -4.75 4.06
CA GLY A 60 -13.75 -5.81 4.49
C GLY A 60 -13.08 -6.94 5.28
N LEU A 61 -12.02 -6.62 6.03
CA LEU A 61 -11.31 -7.56 6.88
C LEU A 61 -12.07 -7.77 8.22
N PRO A 62 -12.09 -9.01 8.76
CA PRO A 62 -12.85 -9.36 9.96
C PRO A 62 -12.32 -8.73 11.26
#